data_AF-A0A9P0PQK4-F1
#
_entry.id   AF-A0A9P0PQK4-F1
#
_cell.length_a   1.000
_cell.length_b   1.000
_cell.length_c   1.000
_cell.angle_alpha   90.00
_cell.angle_beta   90.00
_cell.angle_gamma   90.00
#
_symmetry.space_group_name_H-M   'P 1'
#
loop_
_entity.id
_entity.type
_entity.pdbx_description
1 polymer ?
#
loop_
_entity_poly.entity_id
_entity_poly.type
_entity_poly.pdbx_seq_one_letter_code
_entity_poly.pdbx_strand_id
1 'polypeptide(L)'
;MPFWVLFAWQHIPAVALVSLEVAMDFLICSILSLTAMQYRLLRYELERVFGDYPGKKEGEGVITTRSRRCNDQLTFLLGDSIEHMIKILLYSGFMFFEFFICFCYPAQDLTAGAEKLANSIYFSDWSEYPNHHREILLLLGKSQIRVVFTAGGLLEVDLKTGMAALKSVFSYSMFLRTMTMID
;
A
#
# COMPACT_ATOMS: atom_id res chain seq x y z
N MET A 1 -30.11 -11.45 9.54
CA MET A 1 -29.59 -10.11 9.14
C MET A 1 -30.05 -9.84 7.72
N PRO A 2 -30.63 -8.68 7.40
CA PRO A 2 -31.02 -8.34 6.03
C PRO A 2 -29.78 -8.12 5.16
N PHE A 3 -29.80 -8.60 3.93
CA PHE A 3 -28.70 -8.51 2.95
C PHE A 3 -28.13 -7.09 2.81
N TRP A 4 -29.01 -6.09 2.80
CA TRP A 4 -28.64 -4.67 2.68
C TRP A 4 -27.76 -4.15 3.82
N VAL A 5 -27.91 -4.68 5.04
CA VAL A 5 -27.10 -4.25 6.19
C VAL A 5 -25.69 -4.83 6.08
N LEU A 6 -25.54 -6.08 5.64
CA LEU A 6 -24.24 -6.69 5.34
C LEU A 6 -23.52 -5.95 4.21
N PHE A 7 -24.27 -5.62 3.15
CA PHE A 7 -23.73 -4.88 2.01
C PHE A 7 -23.25 -3.47 2.40
N ALA A 8 -24.08 -2.72 3.14
CA ALA A 8 -23.69 -1.40 3.64
C ALA A 8 -22.50 -1.48 4.60
N TRP A 9 -22.51 -2.45 5.50
CA TRP A 9 -21.42 -2.69 6.45
C TRP A 9 -20.09 -3.01 5.76
N GLN A 10 -20.11 -3.63 4.58
CA GLN A 10 -18.90 -3.94 3.82
C GLN A 10 -18.44 -2.77 2.93
N HIS A 11 -19.36 -2.04 2.32
CA HIS A 11 -19.03 -0.93 1.41
C HIS A 11 -18.61 0.37 2.12
N ILE A 12 -19.20 0.68 3.28
CA ILE A 12 -18.84 1.87 4.05
C ILE A 12 -17.35 1.90 4.44
N PRO A 13 -16.78 0.85 5.05
CA PRO A 13 -15.36 0.85 5.40
C PRO A 13 -14.45 0.85 4.17
N ALA A 14 -14.84 0.19 3.07
CA ALA A 14 -14.08 0.22 1.82
C ALA A 14 -14.01 1.64 1.22
N VAL A 15 -15.15 2.35 1.15
CA VAL A 15 -15.18 3.74 0.66
C VAL A 15 -14.41 4.67 1.59
N ALA A 16 -14.50 4.47 2.90
CA ALA A 16 -13.73 5.25 3.87
C ALA A 16 -12.21 5.04 3.70
N LEU A 17 -11.76 3.80 3.50
CA LEU A 17 -10.35 3.47 3.26
C LEU A 17 -9.82 4.13 1.99
N VAL A 18 -10.52 3.97 0.86
CA VAL A 18 -10.13 4.61 -0.41
C VAL A 18 -10.06 6.13 -0.27
N SER A 19 -11.00 6.74 0.46
CA SER A 19 -10.97 8.18 0.70
C SER A 19 -9.76 8.63 1.54
N LEU A 20 -9.31 7.80 2.49
CA LEU A 20 -8.12 8.06 3.31
C LEU A 20 -6.83 7.93 2.49
N GLU A 21 -6.73 6.93 1.61
CA GLU A 21 -5.59 6.77 0.70
C GLU A 21 -5.46 7.97 -0.23
N VAL A 22 -6.55 8.37 -0.87
CA VAL A 22 -6.56 9.55 -1.75
C VAL A 22 -6.17 10.81 -0.98
N ALA A 23 -6.67 10.99 0.25
CA ALA A 23 -6.28 12.12 1.08
C ALA A 23 -4.79 12.10 1.44
N MET A 24 -4.22 10.93 1.75
CA MET A 24 -2.80 10.76 2.01
C MET A 24 -1.95 11.09 0.78
N ASP A 25 -2.37 10.67 -0.42
CA ASP A 25 -1.67 10.98 -1.66
C ASP A 25 -1.64 12.49 -1.92
N PHE A 26 -2.75 13.20 -1.69
CA PHE A 26 -2.81 14.66 -1.80
C PHE A 26 -1.88 15.35 -0.79
N LEU A 27 -1.82 14.85 0.45
CA LEU A 27 -0.91 15.39 1.47
C LEU A 27 0.56 15.17 1.08
N ILE A 28 0.92 13.98 0.62
CA ILE A 28 2.28 13.66 0.16
C ILE A 28 2.67 14.56 -1.02
N CYS A 29 1.79 14.70 -2.02
CA CYS A 29 2.02 15.59 -3.17
C CYS A 29 2.22 17.05 -2.74
N SER A 30 1.41 17.53 -1.79
CA SER A 30 1.50 18.89 -1.27
C SER A 30 2.83 19.14 -0.56
N ILE A 31 3.27 18.20 0.27
CA ILE A 31 4.54 18.32 0.99
C ILE A 31 5.72 18.25 0.03
N LEU A 32 5.73 17.30 -0.91
CA LEU A 32 6.76 17.23 -1.95
C LEU A 32 6.85 18.52 -2.78
N SER A 33 5.71 19.13 -3.10
CA SER A 33 5.67 20.42 -3.81
C SER A 33 6.29 21.54 -2.98
N LEU A 34 5.97 21.62 -1.68
CA LEU A 34 6.54 22.62 -0.76
C LEU A 34 8.07 22.45 -0.64
N THR A 35 8.55 21.22 -0.43
CA THR A 35 9.99 20.91 -0.40
C THR A 35 10.69 21.34 -1.68
N ALA A 36 10.10 21.01 -2.85
CA ALA A 36 10.68 21.37 -4.14
C ALA A 36 10.77 22.90 -4.31
N MET A 37 9.77 23.65 -3.84
CA MET A 37 9.81 25.12 -3.86
C MET A 37 10.89 25.68 -2.93
N GLN A 38 11.05 25.11 -1.74
CA GLN A 38 12.13 25.52 -0.82
C GLN A 38 13.52 25.23 -1.40
N TYR A 39 13.69 24.11 -2.10
CA TYR A 39 14.95 23.80 -2.78
C TYR A 39 15.25 24.78 -3.92
N ARG A 40 14.24 25.14 -4.72
CA ARG A 40 14.38 26.16 -5.77
C ARG A 40 14.75 27.53 -5.19
N LEU A 41 14.12 27.93 -4.09
CA LEU A 41 14.43 29.17 -3.40
C LEU A 41 15.87 29.17 -2.86
N LEU A 42 16.32 28.07 -2.27
CA LEU A 42 17.69 27.91 -1.80
C LEU A 42 18.68 28.06 -2.95
N ARG A 43 18.44 27.38 -4.08
CA ARG A 43 19.29 27.49 -5.27
C ARG A 43 19.39 28.93 -5.76
N TYR A 44 18.26 29.65 -5.79
CA TYR A 44 18.22 31.06 -6.20
C TYR A 44 19.03 31.96 -5.25
N GLU A 45 18.88 31.81 -3.94
CA GLU A 45 19.66 32.59 -2.96
C GLU A 45 21.16 32.24 -3.03
N LEU A 46 21.49 30.98 -3.27
CA LEU A 46 22.87 30.53 -3.44
C LEU A 46 23.51 31.18 -4.68
N GLU A 47 22.86 31.11 -5.84
CA GLU A 47 23.31 31.75 -7.08
C GLU A 47 23.44 33.26 -6.92
N ARG A 48 22.54 33.90 -6.17
CA ARG A 48 22.60 35.33 -5.86
C ARG A 48 23.81 35.69 -4.99
N VAL A 49 24.14 34.87 -3.98
CA VAL A 49 25.29 35.10 -3.10
C VAL A 49 26.62 34.91 -3.83
N PHE A 50 26.73 33.89 -4.68
CA PHE A 50 27.95 33.64 -5.45
C PHE A 50 28.10 34.54 -6.69
N GLY A 51 26.99 35.05 -7.25
CA GLY A 51 27.00 35.99 -8.36
C GLY A 51 27.37 37.43 -7.98
N ASP A 52 27.42 37.75 -6.69
CA ASP A 52 27.64 39.11 -6.17
C ASP A 52 29.05 39.27 -5.57
N TYR A 53 30.16 39.20 -6.33
CA TYR A 53 31.50 39.68 -5.87
C TYR A 53 32.43 40.01 -7.07
N PRO A 54 33.36 41.02 -7.04
CA PRO A 54 33.92 41.73 -5.88
C PRO A 54 33.91 43.27 -5.99
N GLY A 55 33.50 43.99 -4.94
CA GLY A 55 33.68 45.46 -4.95
C GLY A 55 33.14 46.26 -3.77
N LYS A 56 32.24 45.70 -2.96
CA LYS A 56 31.80 46.35 -1.71
C LYS A 56 32.44 45.67 -0.52
N LYS A 57 32.98 46.47 0.40
CA LYS A 57 33.30 46.06 1.77
C LYS A 57 31.98 45.69 2.46
N GLU A 58 31.43 44.51 2.15
CA GLU A 58 30.34 43.94 2.94
C GLU A 58 30.87 43.71 4.34
N GLY A 59 30.15 44.25 5.33
CA GLY A 59 30.49 44.02 6.73
C GLY A 59 30.46 42.53 7.03
N GLU A 60 31.48 42.05 7.73
CA GLU A 60 31.69 40.65 8.15
C GLU A 60 30.41 39.99 8.73
N GLY A 61 29.54 40.80 9.35
CA GLY A 61 28.22 40.40 9.86
C GLY A 61 27.18 39.98 8.79
N VAL A 62 27.24 40.51 7.57
CA VAL A 62 26.35 40.15 6.45
C VAL A 62 26.70 38.77 5.91
N ILE A 63 27.99 38.46 5.82
CA ILE A 63 28.49 37.17 5.32
C ILE A 63 28.19 36.06 6.34
N THR A 64 28.37 36.33 7.64
CA THR A 64 28.04 35.36 8.70
C THR A 64 26.54 35.11 8.82
N THR A 65 25.69 36.13 8.69
CA THR A 65 24.23 35.94 8.70
C THR A 65 23.72 35.15 7.49
N ARG A 66 24.33 35.33 6.31
CA ARG A 66 24.01 34.52 5.11
C ARG A 66 24.46 33.07 5.25
N SER A 67 25.68 32.83 5.75
CA SER A 67 26.19 31.48 6.02
C SER A 67 25.31 30.71 7.02
N ARG A 68 24.88 31.40 8.08
CA ARG A 68 23.96 30.82 9.08
C ARG A 68 22.62 30.43 8.47
N ARG A 69 22.01 31.28 7.62
CA ARG A 69 20.76 30.94 6.92
C ARG A 69 20.90 29.73 6.00
N CYS A 70 22.02 29.60 5.28
CA CYS A 70 22.27 28.44 4.43
C CYS A 70 22.38 27.15 5.25
N ASN A 71 23.04 27.21 6.41
CA ASN A 71 23.16 26.08 7.32
C ASN A 71 21.82 25.70 7.97
N ASP A 72 21.02 26.68 8.39
CA ASP A 72 19.69 26.46 8.97
C ASP A 72 18.70 25.90 7.92
N GLN A 73 18.84 26.29 6.65
CA GLN A 73 18.04 25.72 5.56
C GLN A 73 18.50 24.29 5.19
N LEU A 74 19.80 23.98 5.32
CA LEU A 74 20.34 22.64 5.08
C LEU A 74 19.92 21.65 6.18
N THR A 75 19.90 22.08 7.44
CA THR A 75 19.35 21.28 8.54
C THR A 75 17.85 21.05 8.38
N PHE A 76 17.11 22.04 7.86
CA PHE A 76 15.71 21.86 7.48
C PHE A 76 15.54 20.80 6.38
N LEU A 77 16.36 20.82 5.32
CA LEU A 77 16.32 19.82 4.23
C LEU A 77 16.67 18.40 4.71
N LEU A 78 17.62 18.28 5.65
CA LEU A 78 17.93 17.01 6.32
C LEU A 78 16.74 16.49 7.14
N GLY A 79 16.01 17.38 7.82
CA GLY A 79 14.77 17.03 8.52
C GLY A 79 13.68 16.53 7.58
N ASP A 80 13.48 17.19 6.45
CA ASP A 80 12.46 16.83 5.46
C ASP A 80 12.74 15.47 4.79
N SER A 81 14.00 15.12 4.56
CA SER A 81 14.40 13.81 4.04
C SER A 81 13.96 12.65 4.95
N ILE A 82 14.01 12.85 6.27
CA ILE A 82 13.54 11.86 7.25
C ILE A 82 12.02 11.74 7.20
N GLU A 83 11.29 12.84 7.05
CA GLU A 83 9.84 12.80 6.91
C GLU A 83 9.40 11.99 5.69
N HIS A 84 10.07 12.16 4.55
CA HIS A 84 9.77 11.39 3.34
C HIS A 84 9.99 9.90 3.55
N MET A 85 11.09 9.51 4.21
CA MET A 85 11.34 8.10 4.54
C MET A 85 10.23 7.52 5.43
N ILE A 86 9.80 8.27 6.45
CA ILE A 86 8.71 7.85 7.35
C ILE A 86 7.39 7.71 6.58
N LYS A 87 7.05 8.67 5.71
CA LYS A 87 5.84 8.63 4.89
C LYS A 87 5.82 7.42 3.95
N ILE A 88 6.93 7.13 3.28
CA ILE A 88 7.05 5.96 2.37
C ILE A 88 6.87 4.66 3.16
N LEU A 89 7.51 4.54 4.33
CA LEU A 89 7.38 3.35 5.18
C LEU A 89 5.94 3.15 5.66
N LEU A 90 5.28 4.21 6.12
CA LEU A 90 3.89 4.18 6.57
C LEU A 90 2.93 3.81 5.43
N TYR A 91 3.08 4.46 4.27
CA TYR A 91 2.26 4.20 3.09
C TYR A 91 2.42 2.77 2.60
N SER A 92 3.66 2.31 2.45
CA SER A 92 3.97 0.92 2.08
C SER A 92 3.35 -0.07 3.07
N GLY A 93 3.47 0.19 4.38
CA GLY A 93 2.89 -0.68 5.41
C GLY A 93 1.36 -0.74 5.34
N PHE A 94 0.72 0.41 5.08
CA PHE A 94 -0.72 0.50 4.92
C PHE A 94 -1.22 -0.27 3.70
N MET A 95 -0.59 -0.08 2.53
CA MET A 95 -0.90 -0.82 1.30
C MET A 95 -0.77 -2.34 1.49
N PHE A 96 0.27 -2.79 2.21
CA PHE A 96 0.39 -4.21 2.54
C PHE A 96 -0.76 -4.67 3.44
N PHE A 97 -1.06 -3.94 4.50
CA PHE A 97 -2.14 -4.27 5.42
C PHE A 97 -3.49 -4.37 4.71
N GLU A 98 -3.80 -3.38 3.86
CA GLU A 98 -4.99 -3.34 3.03
C GLU A 98 -5.06 -4.55 2.08
N PHE A 99 -3.97 -4.85 1.35
CA PHE A 99 -3.90 -6.01 0.47
C PHE A 99 -4.22 -7.32 1.21
N PHE A 100 -3.62 -7.54 2.37
CA PHE A 100 -3.82 -8.77 3.13
C PHE A 100 -5.23 -8.89 3.73
N ILE A 101 -5.77 -7.80 4.28
CA ILE A 101 -7.03 -7.83 5.03
C ILE A 101 -8.24 -7.65 4.13
N CYS A 102 -8.19 -6.75 3.16
CA CYS A 102 -9.32 -6.46 2.29
C CYS A 102 -9.45 -7.47 1.15
N PHE A 103 -8.35 -8.10 0.71
CA PHE A 103 -8.38 -9.04 -0.42
C PHE A 103 -8.06 -10.47 -0.02
N CYS A 104 -6.85 -10.74 0.50
CA CYS A 104 -6.42 -12.13 0.74
C CYS A 104 -7.26 -12.85 1.81
N TYR A 105 -7.59 -12.19 2.92
CA TYR A 105 -8.37 -12.79 4.00
C TYR A 105 -9.80 -13.18 3.58
N PRO A 106 -10.63 -12.29 3.01
CA PRO A 106 -11.98 -12.68 2.58
C PRO A 106 -11.98 -13.67 1.41
N ALA A 107 -10.98 -13.60 0.51
CA ALA A 107 -10.85 -14.59 -0.55
C ALA A 107 -10.57 -16.00 0.02
N GLN A 108 -9.73 -16.09 1.05
CA GLN A 108 -9.45 -17.33 1.76
C GLN A 108 -10.68 -17.85 2.53
N ASP A 109 -11.36 -16.97 3.28
CA ASP A 109 -12.56 -17.35 4.04
C ASP A 109 -13.68 -17.82 3.12
N LEU A 110 -13.86 -17.17 1.97
CA LEU A 110 -14.82 -17.59 0.95
C LEU A 110 -14.50 -18.98 0.39
N THR A 111 -13.23 -19.22 0.06
CA THR A 111 -12.77 -20.52 -0.47
C THR A 111 -12.98 -21.63 0.57
N ALA A 112 -12.56 -21.39 1.81
CA ALA A 112 -12.73 -22.34 2.92
C ALA A 112 -14.21 -22.58 3.27
N GLY A 113 -15.03 -21.54 3.24
CA GLY A 113 -16.47 -21.62 3.45
C GLY A 113 -17.18 -22.44 2.37
N ALA A 114 -16.79 -22.27 1.10
CA ALA A 114 -17.30 -23.07 -0.01
C ALA A 114 -16.95 -24.56 0.13
N GLU A 115 -15.69 -24.87 0.48
CA GLU A 115 -15.25 -26.25 0.72
C GLU A 115 -15.98 -26.88 1.92
N LYS A 116 -16.15 -26.13 3.01
CA LYS A 116 -16.88 -26.60 4.20
C LYS A 116 -18.35 -26.87 3.89
N LEU A 117 -18.99 -26.03 3.08
CA LEU A 117 -20.36 -26.23 2.62
C LEU A 117 -20.48 -27.52 1.78
N ALA A 118 -19.57 -27.71 0.82
CA ALA A 118 -19.54 -28.92 -0.01
C ALA A 118 -19.37 -30.19 0.84
N ASN A 119 -18.46 -30.17 1.82
CA ASN A 119 -18.26 -31.28 2.76
C ASN A 119 -19.51 -31.52 3.63
N SER A 120 -20.13 -30.46 4.15
CA SER A 120 -21.34 -30.59 4.96
C SER A 120 -22.53 -31.17 4.18
N ILE A 121 -22.67 -30.83 2.90
CA ILE A 121 -23.70 -31.42 2.03
C ILE A 121 -23.37 -32.89 1.78
N TYR A 122 -22.10 -33.21 1.49
CA TYR A 122 -21.68 -34.58 1.23
C TYR A 122 -21.91 -35.53 2.42
N PHE A 123 -21.60 -35.08 3.64
CA PHE A 123 -21.79 -35.83 4.89
C PHE A 123 -23.21 -35.78 5.45
N SER A 124 -24.15 -35.09 4.78
CA SER A 124 -25.55 -35.15 5.19
C SER A 124 -26.17 -36.50 4.81
N ASP A 125 -27.20 -36.94 5.53
CA ASP A 125 -27.95 -38.16 5.21
C ASP A 125 -28.88 -37.97 3.98
N TRP A 126 -28.40 -37.28 2.95
CA TRP A 126 -29.14 -37.00 1.71
C TRP A 126 -29.55 -38.28 0.96
N SER A 127 -28.86 -39.39 1.23
CA SER A 127 -29.20 -40.72 0.70
C SER A 127 -30.54 -41.26 1.21
N GLU A 128 -31.06 -40.76 2.33
CA GLU A 128 -32.32 -41.23 2.92
C GLU A 128 -33.56 -40.56 2.31
N TYR A 129 -33.38 -39.50 1.49
CA TYR A 129 -34.47 -38.70 0.93
C TYR A 129 -34.59 -38.85 -0.60
N PRO A 130 -35.26 -39.90 -1.10
CA PRO A 130 -35.33 -40.20 -2.54
C PRO A 130 -36.06 -39.15 -3.38
N ASN A 131 -36.93 -38.33 -2.78
CA ASN A 131 -37.66 -37.28 -3.52
C ASN A 131 -36.82 -36.03 -3.82
N HIS A 132 -35.76 -35.76 -3.05
CA HIS A 132 -34.92 -34.56 -3.19
C HIS A 132 -33.48 -34.86 -3.63
N HIS A 133 -33.14 -36.13 -3.89
CA HIS A 133 -31.78 -36.56 -4.26
C HIS A 133 -31.21 -35.76 -5.46
N ARG A 134 -32.04 -35.47 -6.47
CA ARG A 134 -31.60 -34.78 -7.69
C ARG A 134 -31.21 -33.32 -7.42
N GLU A 135 -31.95 -32.65 -6.55
CA GLU A 135 -31.70 -31.25 -6.15
C GLU A 135 -30.43 -31.16 -5.33
N ILE A 136 -30.23 -32.09 -4.39
CA ILE A 136 -29.04 -32.14 -3.54
C ILE A 136 -27.78 -32.49 -4.35
N LEU A 137 -27.87 -33.41 -5.31
CA LEU A 137 -26.76 -33.73 -6.22
C LEU A 137 -26.37 -32.54 -7.11
N LEU A 138 -27.35 -31.78 -7.60
CA LEU A 138 -27.09 -30.54 -8.35
C LEU A 138 -26.44 -29.46 -7.46
N LEU A 139 -26.89 -29.34 -6.22
CA LEU A 139 -26.31 -28.42 -5.23
C LEU A 139 -24.87 -28.82 -4.89
N LEU A 140 -24.62 -30.11 -4.66
CA LEU A 140 -23.30 -30.66 -4.39
C LEU A 140 -22.35 -30.43 -5.58
N GLY A 141 -22.80 -30.73 -6.80
CA GLY A 141 -22.03 -30.47 -8.02
C GLY A 141 -21.69 -29.00 -8.21
N LYS A 142 -22.62 -28.09 -7.85
CA LYS A 142 -22.34 -26.64 -7.86
C LYS A 142 -21.41 -26.20 -6.74
N SER A 143 -21.49 -26.79 -5.55
CA SER A 143 -20.60 -26.46 -4.42
C SER A 143 -19.16 -26.92 -4.64
N GLN A 144 -18.93 -27.92 -5.51
CA GLN A 144 -17.60 -28.34 -5.92
C GLN A 144 -16.95 -27.43 -6.97
N ILE A 145 -17.69 -26.45 -7.51
CA ILE A 145 -17.09 -25.42 -8.35
C ILE A 145 -16.18 -24.60 -7.44
N ARG A 146 -14.87 -24.70 -7.69
CA ARG A 146 -13.83 -23.99 -6.95
C ARG A 146 -14.14 -22.48 -7.00
N VAL A 147 -14.62 -21.93 -5.90
CA VAL A 147 -14.86 -20.49 -5.74
C VAL A 147 -13.51 -19.83 -5.46
N VAL A 148 -12.72 -19.67 -6.51
CA VAL A 148 -11.40 -19.07 -6.41
C VAL A 148 -11.48 -17.64 -6.91
N PHE A 149 -11.05 -16.70 -6.06
CA PHE A 149 -10.94 -15.31 -6.46
C PHE A 149 -9.66 -15.16 -7.30
N THR A 150 -9.79 -15.08 -8.63
CA THR A 150 -8.63 -14.93 -9.53
C THR A 150 -8.41 -13.46 -9.87
N ALA A 151 -7.22 -12.92 -9.57
CA ALA A 151 -6.80 -11.62 -10.06
C ALA A 151 -6.55 -11.70 -11.57
N GLY A 152 -7.45 -11.09 -12.36
CA GLY A 152 -7.33 -10.99 -13.82
C GLY A 152 -7.26 -12.32 -14.57
N GLY A 153 -7.70 -13.44 -13.96
CA GLY A 153 -7.59 -14.78 -14.53
C GLY A 153 -6.18 -15.39 -14.53
N LEU A 154 -5.19 -14.69 -13.98
CA LEU A 154 -3.77 -15.09 -14.00
C LEU A 154 -3.31 -15.68 -12.66
N LEU A 155 -3.83 -15.16 -11.54
CA LEU A 155 -3.31 -15.49 -10.22
C LEU A 155 -4.44 -15.70 -9.20
N GLU A 156 -4.42 -16.83 -8.50
CA GLU A 156 -5.35 -17.10 -7.41
C GLU A 156 -4.98 -16.21 -6.20
N VAL A 157 -5.91 -15.32 -5.82
CA VAL A 157 -5.75 -14.45 -4.66
C VAL A 157 -6.12 -15.24 -3.42
N ASP A 158 -5.12 -15.86 -2.82
CA ASP A 158 -5.21 -16.51 -1.51
C ASP A 158 -4.05 -16.01 -0.63
N LEU A 159 -4.20 -16.12 0.70
CA LEU A 159 -3.18 -15.73 1.66
C LEU A 159 -1.85 -16.45 1.39
N LYS A 160 -1.90 -17.72 1.00
CA LYS A 160 -0.72 -18.51 0.65
C LYS A 160 0.02 -17.93 -0.56
N THR A 161 -0.71 -17.57 -1.61
CA THR A 161 -0.16 -16.99 -2.83
C THR A 161 0.37 -15.56 -2.57
N GLY A 162 -0.34 -14.77 -1.76
CA GLY A 162 0.09 -13.44 -1.33
C GLY A 162 1.41 -13.49 -0.54
N MET A 163 1.56 -14.42 0.39
CA MET A 163 2.83 -14.63 1.10
C MET A 163 3.96 -15.09 0.18
N ALA A 164 3.67 -15.96 -0.80
CA ALA A 164 4.66 -16.37 -1.79
C ALA A 164 5.13 -15.19 -2.66
N ALA A 165 4.21 -14.31 -3.05
CA ALA A 165 4.53 -13.08 -3.77
C ALA A 165 5.43 -12.17 -2.93
N LEU A 166 5.10 -11.91 -1.65
CA LEU A 166 5.97 -11.15 -0.75
C LEU A 166 7.38 -11.75 -0.64
N LYS A 167 7.46 -13.07 -0.50
CA LYS A 167 8.74 -13.77 -0.42
C LYS A 167 9.57 -13.55 -1.69
N SER A 168 8.94 -13.57 -2.87
CA SER A 168 9.64 -13.28 -4.12
C SER A 168 10.13 -11.83 -4.19
N VAL A 169 9.31 -10.86 -3.76
CA VAL A 169 9.70 -9.44 -3.70
C VAL A 169 10.90 -9.25 -2.78
N PHE A 170 10.85 -9.83 -1.58
CA PHE A 170 11.95 -9.75 -0.62
C PHE A 170 13.22 -10.43 -1.15
N SER A 171 13.09 -11.64 -1.71
CA SER A 171 14.20 -12.37 -2.32
C SER A 171 14.86 -11.56 -3.45
N TYR A 172 14.05 -10.94 -4.31
CA TYR A 172 14.53 -10.11 -5.40
C TYR A 172 15.21 -8.84 -4.88
N SER A 173 14.64 -8.19 -3.86
CA SER A 173 15.24 -7.00 -3.23
C SER A 173 16.60 -7.30 -2.58
N MET A 174 16.74 -8.46 -1.92
CA MET A 174 18.00 -8.92 -1.36
C MET A 174 19.01 -9.22 -2.45
N PHE A 175 18.60 -9.90 -3.52
CA PHE A 175 19.45 -10.16 -4.68
C PHE A 175 19.97 -8.87 -5.31
N LEU A 176 19.09 -7.89 -5.57
CA LEU A 176 19.50 -6.59 -6.10
C LEU A 176 20.48 -5.88 -5.16
N ARG A 177 20.22 -5.88 -3.86
CA ARG A 177 21.13 -5.29 -2.87
C ARG A 177 22.51 -5.95 -2.89
N THR A 178 22.57 -7.27 -3.02
CA THR A 178 23.86 -7.97 -3.14
C THR A 178 24.60 -7.57 -4.40
N MET A 179 23.91 -7.44 -5.54
CA MET A 179 24.54 -7.01 -6.80
C MET A 179 25.09 -5.58 -6.70
N THR A 180 24.33 -4.64 -6.13
CA THR A 180 24.78 -3.25 -5.96
C THR A 180 25.96 -3.11 -4.99
N MET A 181 26.13 -4.02 -4.03
CA MET A 181 27.27 -4.00 -3.10
C MET A 181 28.56 -4.59 -3.69
N ILE A 182 28.49 -5.21 -4.87
CA ILE A 182 29.63 -5.83 -5.55
C ILE A 182 30.28 -4.87 -6.56
N ASP A 183 29.55 -3.83 -7.01
CA ASP A 183 30.07 -2.72 -7.83
C ASP A 183 30.70 -1.61 -6.96
#